data_AF-A0A5B7RC40-F1
#
_entry.id   AF-A0A5B7RC40-F1
#
_cell.length_a   1.000
_cell.length_b   1.000
_cell.length_c   1.000
_cell.angle_alpha   90.00
_cell.angle_beta   90.00
_cell.angle_gamma   90.00
#
_symmetry.space_group_name_H-M   'P 1'
#
loop_
_entity.id
_entity.type
_entity.pdbx_description
1 polymer ?
#
loop_
_entity_poly.entity_id
_entity_poly.type
_entity_poly.pdbx_seq_one_letter_code
_entity_poly.pdbx_strand_id
1 'polypeptide(L)'
;MIVVLVVAAGAAWESPALTALGEHPRTVVLKRCVDVDDLLAAASAGQAQVAVLGLESRGLDAAAVARLHDHGVRAVAVVPDDQRDAGRVRASRIGIATVVTVSAVATLPDAVLAADAPATLGPPPAGPPDAAGPTSSSLPDTDLVPSAPGGPAGRVVVVWGPAGAPGRSTVAAAVAAELARRGRRTMLVDADPYGGTVGQQLGIMDEVSGLLSAARLATAGELGERFTTVQRALDPRLSVVTGLPRPDRWSEVRPGTVEHLLELGRGQGEVVVDTGFSLEGDAALDLGARPSRNQLTLGALDVADEVLVVGGADPVGLSRLARALVDLRVVLDTGPPRPVRVVVNRMRPSLGWSEKDIAGMVAGFGRIAGLHFLPDDRVAVDRALVAGRTLLESGESPLTRAVAVLVDSLNPR
;
A
#
# COMPACT_ATOMS: atom_id res chain seq x y z
N MET A 1 6.14 -10.05 39.88
CA MET A 1 7.57 -9.97 39.53
C MET A 1 7.63 -9.69 38.05
N ILE A 2 8.24 -8.58 37.62
CA ILE A 2 8.33 -8.19 36.21
C ILE A 2 9.59 -8.83 35.62
N VAL A 3 9.40 -9.54 34.52
CA VAL A 3 10.44 -10.23 33.77
C VAL A 3 10.87 -9.33 32.61
N VAL A 4 12.18 -9.06 32.55
CA VAL A 4 12.78 -8.00 31.72
C VAL A 4 13.73 -8.60 30.68
N LEU A 5 13.62 -8.13 29.45
CA LEU A 5 14.60 -8.34 28.37
C LEU A 5 15.45 -7.07 28.21
N VAL A 6 16.73 -7.21 27.88
CA VAL A 6 17.64 -6.06 27.72
C VAL A 6 18.34 -6.10 26.37
N VAL A 7 18.32 -4.99 25.63
CA VAL A 7 19.13 -4.76 24.41
C VAL A 7 19.96 -3.49 24.57
N ALA A 8 21.23 -3.67 24.90
CA ALA A 8 22.14 -2.53 25.07
C ALA A 8 23.12 -2.32 23.90
N ALA A 9 23.28 -3.32 23.02
CA ALA A 9 24.18 -3.27 21.86
C ALA A 9 25.60 -2.74 22.19
N GLY A 10 26.15 -3.12 23.36
CA GLY A 10 27.48 -2.71 23.82
C GLY A 10 27.56 -1.32 24.46
N ALA A 11 26.42 -0.69 24.78
CA ALA A 11 26.41 0.62 25.42
C ALA A 11 26.92 0.56 26.88
N ALA A 12 27.64 1.61 27.29
CA ALA A 12 28.25 1.71 28.62
C ALA A 12 27.26 1.65 29.79
N TRP A 13 25.97 1.91 29.54
CA TRP A 13 24.91 1.83 30.55
C TRP A 13 24.42 0.40 30.83
N GLU A 14 24.82 -0.60 30.05
CA GLU A 14 24.35 -1.99 30.19
C GLU A 14 24.64 -2.56 31.59
N SER A 15 25.90 -2.54 32.03
CA SER A 15 26.29 -3.12 33.31
C SER A 15 25.58 -2.45 34.50
N PRO A 16 25.53 -1.10 34.59
CA PRO A 16 24.73 -0.42 35.62
C PRO A 16 23.23 -0.78 35.57
N ALA A 17 22.64 -0.92 34.38
CA ALA A 17 21.23 -1.30 34.24
C ALA A 17 20.96 -2.72 34.72
N LEU A 18 21.84 -3.67 34.39
CA LEU A 18 21.73 -5.06 34.84
C LEU A 18 21.88 -5.18 36.36
N THR A 19 22.81 -4.43 36.97
CA THR A 19 22.95 -4.36 38.44
C THR A 19 21.67 -3.81 39.08
N ALA A 20 21.17 -2.66 38.63
CA ALA A 20 19.96 -2.05 39.19
C ALA A 20 18.72 -2.95 39.06
N LEU A 21 18.54 -3.62 37.92
CA LEU A 21 17.43 -4.55 37.69
C LEU A 21 17.59 -5.88 38.47
N GLY A 22 18.82 -6.33 38.71
CA GLY A 22 19.11 -7.57 39.44
C GLY A 22 19.01 -7.44 40.96
N GLU A 23 19.34 -6.28 41.52
CA GLU A 23 19.26 -6.01 42.96
C GLU A 23 17.83 -5.71 43.45
N HIS A 24 16.94 -5.30 42.54
CA HIS A 24 15.58 -4.91 42.90
C HIS A 24 14.64 -6.14 43.01
N PRO A 25 13.96 -6.38 44.15
CA PRO A 25 13.29 -7.66 44.46
C PRO A 25 12.05 -7.97 43.59
N ARG A 26 11.55 -7.00 42.82
CA ARG A 26 10.37 -7.16 41.96
C ARG A 26 10.70 -7.34 40.47
N THR A 27 11.97 -7.32 40.08
CA THR A 27 12.43 -7.44 38.69
C THR A 27 13.32 -8.66 38.52
N VAL A 28 13.26 -9.31 37.36
CA VAL A 28 14.17 -10.39 36.97
C VAL A 28 14.57 -10.19 35.52
N VAL A 29 15.87 -10.18 35.24
CA VAL A 29 16.37 -10.14 33.86
C VAL A 29 16.36 -11.55 33.29
N LEU A 30 15.50 -11.79 32.29
CA LEU A 30 15.37 -13.10 31.65
C LEU A 30 16.48 -13.37 30.66
N LYS A 31 16.80 -12.37 29.84
CA LYS A 31 17.77 -12.50 28.77
C LYS A 31 18.36 -11.14 28.39
N ARG A 32 19.67 -11.16 28.13
CA ARG A 32 20.39 -10.11 27.42
C ARG A 32 20.34 -10.46 25.95
N CYS A 33 19.54 -9.71 25.19
CA CYS A 33 19.37 -9.91 23.77
C CYS A 33 20.48 -9.17 23.02
N VAL A 34 20.98 -9.81 21.96
CA VAL A 34 22.11 -9.26 21.20
C VAL A 34 21.68 -8.06 20.34
N ASP A 35 20.47 -8.12 19.79
CA ASP A 35 19.87 -7.10 18.94
C ASP A 35 18.32 -7.11 19.07
N VAL A 36 17.65 -6.30 18.24
CA VAL A 36 16.18 -6.18 18.24
C VAL A 36 15.50 -7.45 17.70
N ASP A 37 16.14 -8.20 16.80
CA ASP A 37 15.56 -9.45 16.28
C ASP A 37 15.59 -10.55 17.34
N ASP A 38 16.69 -10.67 18.08
CA ASP A 38 16.82 -11.58 19.22
C ASP A 38 15.87 -11.17 20.38
N LEU A 39 15.61 -9.87 20.54
CA LEU A 39 14.61 -9.35 21.46
C LEU A 39 13.19 -9.77 21.07
N LEU A 40 12.82 -9.62 19.80
CA LEU A 40 11.50 -9.99 19.30
C LEU A 40 11.28 -11.51 19.35
N ALA A 41 12.31 -12.30 19.04
CA ALA A 41 12.28 -13.74 19.21
C ALA A 41 12.05 -14.12 20.68
N ALA A 42 12.79 -13.50 21.61
CA ALA A 42 12.61 -13.74 23.04
C ALA A 42 11.24 -13.26 23.58
N ALA A 43 10.72 -12.14 23.08
CA ALA A 43 9.39 -11.63 23.41
C ALA A 43 8.28 -12.61 22.97
N SER A 44 8.44 -13.24 21.80
CA SER A 44 7.45 -14.20 21.29
C SER A 44 7.24 -15.45 22.15
N ALA A 45 8.19 -15.77 23.03
CA ALA A 45 8.04 -16.83 24.02
C ALA A 45 7.02 -16.50 25.13
N GLY A 46 6.57 -15.25 25.24
CA GLY A 46 5.55 -14.81 26.22
C GLY A 46 6.01 -14.84 27.68
N GLN A 47 7.33 -14.87 27.91
CA GLN A 47 7.93 -15.00 29.24
C GLN A 47 8.37 -13.66 29.85
N ALA A 48 8.33 -12.56 29.09
CA ALA A 48 8.73 -11.22 29.53
C ALA A 48 7.54 -10.25 29.48
N GLN A 49 7.62 -9.16 30.25
CA GLN A 49 6.62 -8.09 30.22
C GLN A 49 7.22 -6.72 29.88
N VAL A 50 8.54 -6.56 29.98
CA VAL A 50 9.22 -5.30 29.66
C VAL A 50 10.52 -5.55 28.90
N ALA A 51 10.81 -4.71 27.91
CA ALA A 51 12.07 -4.63 27.20
C ALA A 51 12.75 -3.28 27.52
N VAL A 52 13.97 -3.32 28.05
CA VAL A 52 14.81 -2.14 28.25
C VAL A 52 15.83 -2.09 27.12
N LEU A 53 15.85 -1.01 26.35
CA LEU A 53 16.65 -0.93 25.14
C LEU A 53 17.18 0.47 24.85
N GLY A 54 18.34 0.55 24.20
CA GLY A 54 18.86 1.82 23.70
C GLY A 54 18.03 2.33 22.53
N LEU A 55 17.69 3.62 22.50
CA LEU A 55 16.87 4.19 21.42
C LEU A 55 17.56 4.12 20.03
N GLU A 56 18.88 4.00 20.01
CA GLU A 56 19.71 3.84 18.80
C GLU A 56 19.92 2.37 18.39
N SER A 57 19.23 1.42 19.02
CA SER A 57 19.33 0.01 18.65
C SER A 57 18.91 -0.20 17.20
N ARG A 58 19.75 -0.86 16.40
CA ARG A 58 19.46 -1.14 14.99
C ARG A 58 18.21 -2.01 14.89
N GLY A 59 17.29 -1.62 14.00
CA GLY A 59 15.99 -2.28 13.84
C GLY A 59 14.92 -1.84 14.84
N LEU A 60 15.23 -0.90 15.75
CA LEU A 60 14.22 -0.34 16.65
C LEU A 60 13.41 0.75 15.92
N ASP A 61 12.20 0.39 15.54
CA ASP A 61 11.21 1.27 14.94
C ASP A 61 9.81 1.04 15.54
N ALA A 62 8.81 1.75 15.01
CA ALA A 62 7.43 1.64 15.48
C ALA A 62 6.86 0.22 15.29
N ALA A 63 7.33 -0.54 14.29
CA ALA A 63 6.86 -1.90 14.02
C ALA A 63 7.49 -2.91 14.98
N ALA A 64 8.76 -2.73 15.36
CA ALA A 64 9.39 -3.50 16.42
C ALA A 64 8.69 -3.26 17.76
N VAL A 65 8.40 -2.00 18.11
CA VAL A 65 7.68 -1.67 19.36
C VAL A 65 6.24 -2.20 19.35
N ALA A 66 5.52 -2.09 18.22
CA ALA A 66 4.20 -2.68 18.09
C ALA A 66 4.23 -4.22 18.25
N ARG A 67 5.21 -4.90 17.65
CA ARG A 67 5.40 -6.34 17.85
C ARG A 67 5.72 -6.70 19.30
N LEU A 68 6.49 -5.87 20.02
CA LEU A 68 6.69 -6.07 21.45
C LEU A 68 5.35 -5.97 22.20
N HIS A 69 4.54 -4.95 21.90
CA HIS A 69 3.24 -4.75 22.51
C HIS A 69 2.25 -5.90 22.21
N ASP A 70 2.26 -6.45 20.98
CA ASP A 70 1.46 -7.61 20.59
C ASP A 70 1.79 -8.85 21.42
N HIS A 71 3.05 -8.98 21.86
CA HIS A 71 3.50 -10.05 22.76
C HIS A 71 3.38 -9.67 24.25
N GLY A 72 2.73 -8.54 24.57
CA GLY A 72 2.56 -8.06 25.93
C GLY A 72 3.84 -7.49 26.57
N VAL A 73 4.86 -7.22 25.77
CA VAL A 73 6.15 -6.67 26.21
C VAL A 73 6.17 -5.16 25.98
N ARG A 74 6.28 -4.36 27.05
CA ARG A 74 6.37 -2.89 26.95
C ARG A 74 7.81 -2.44 26.77
N ALA A 75 8.03 -1.38 26.00
CA ALA A 75 9.36 -0.83 25.79
C ALA A 75 9.70 0.32 26.76
N VAL A 76 10.93 0.31 27.31
CA VAL A 76 11.54 1.41 28.07
C VAL A 76 12.85 1.79 27.39
N ALA A 77 12.92 3.00 26.84
CA ALA A 77 14.11 3.46 26.14
C ALA A 77 15.14 4.08 27.09
N VAL A 78 16.41 3.73 26.90
CA VAL A 78 17.55 4.41 27.52
C VAL A 78 18.20 5.34 26.49
N VAL A 79 18.38 6.62 26.85
CA VAL A 79 18.93 7.65 25.95
C VAL A 79 20.11 8.40 26.61
N PRO A 80 21.05 8.93 25.82
CA PRO A 80 22.07 9.87 26.33
C PRO A 80 21.45 11.10 27.00
N ASP A 81 22.11 11.66 28.02
CA ASP A 81 21.60 12.78 28.81
C ASP A 81 21.41 14.08 27.98
N ASP A 82 22.32 14.34 27.04
CA ASP A 82 22.27 15.47 26.10
C ASP A 82 21.14 15.33 25.05
N GLN A 83 20.57 14.13 24.90
CA GLN A 83 19.51 13.83 23.96
C GLN A 83 18.17 13.55 24.64
N ARG A 84 17.98 13.97 25.90
CA ARG A 84 16.76 13.66 26.66
C ARG A 84 15.47 14.08 25.94
N ASP A 85 15.40 15.33 25.46
CA ASP A 85 14.18 15.86 24.85
C ASP A 85 13.97 15.32 23.43
N ALA A 86 15.03 15.30 22.61
CA ALA A 86 15.00 14.72 21.26
C ALA A 86 14.69 13.21 21.31
N GLY A 87 15.27 12.50 22.27
CA GLY A 87 15.06 11.09 22.53
C GLY A 87 13.64 10.79 23.01
N ARG A 88 13.04 11.64 23.87
CA ARG A 88 11.62 11.53 24.24
C ARG A 88 10.70 11.70 23.04
N VAL A 89 10.96 12.69 22.18
CA VAL A 89 10.17 12.91 20.96
C VAL A 89 10.29 11.70 20.04
N ARG A 90 11.51 11.21 19.78
CA ARG A 90 11.75 10.04 18.93
C ARG A 90 11.13 8.76 19.51
N ALA A 91 11.28 8.52 20.81
CA ALA A 91 10.66 7.40 21.51
C ALA A 91 9.13 7.43 21.38
N SER A 92 8.51 8.58 21.57
CA SER A 92 7.05 8.73 21.43
C SER A 92 6.55 8.42 20.01
N ARG A 93 7.31 8.81 18.97
CA ARG A 93 6.95 8.54 17.56
C ARG A 93 6.93 7.06 17.21
N ILE A 94 7.72 6.25 17.91
CA ILE A 94 7.76 4.80 17.73
C ILE A 94 6.97 4.04 18.80
N GLY A 95 6.19 4.73 19.64
CA GLY A 95 5.29 4.10 20.61
C GLY A 95 5.93 3.77 21.97
N ILE A 96 7.12 4.29 22.27
CA ILE A 96 7.76 4.15 23.58
C ILE A 96 7.38 5.34 24.46
N ALA A 97 6.60 5.09 25.50
CA ALA A 97 6.14 6.12 26.43
C ALA A 97 7.17 6.49 27.51
N THR A 98 8.02 5.53 27.88
CA THR A 98 8.94 5.66 29.01
C THR A 98 10.37 5.78 28.53
N VAL A 99 11.01 6.89 28.89
CA VAL A 99 12.41 7.19 28.54
C VAL A 99 13.19 7.51 29.82
N VAL A 100 14.34 6.86 29.98
CA VAL A 100 15.29 7.05 31.07
C VAL A 100 16.63 7.50 30.49
N THR A 101 17.31 8.46 31.11
CA THR A 101 18.62 8.88 30.63
C THR A 101 19.74 8.00 31.21
N VAL A 102 20.92 8.00 30.60
CA VAL A 102 22.08 7.21 31.07
C VAL A 102 22.45 7.54 32.52
N SER A 103 22.47 8.82 32.91
CA SER A 103 22.74 9.20 34.32
C SER A 103 21.65 8.74 35.31
N ALA A 104 20.44 8.46 34.82
CA ALA A 104 19.30 8.05 35.63
C ALA A 104 19.04 6.53 35.60
N VAL A 105 19.97 5.72 35.07
CA VAL A 105 19.84 4.26 34.93
C VAL A 105 19.55 3.54 36.26
N ALA A 106 19.99 4.08 37.39
CA ALA A 106 19.65 3.56 38.72
C ALA A 106 18.14 3.57 39.03
N THR A 107 17.35 4.40 38.33
CA THR A 107 15.89 4.49 38.47
C THR A 107 15.13 3.57 37.51
N LEU A 108 15.83 2.76 36.70
CA LEU A 108 15.19 1.84 35.75
C LEU A 108 14.17 0.88 36.39
N PRO A 109 14.41 0.28 37.58
CA PRO A 109 13.41 -0.59 38.20
C PRO A 109 12.06 0.12 38.40
N ASP A 110 12.06 1.38 38.83
CA ASP A 110 10.84 2.16 39.03
C ASP A 110 10.12 2.42 37.69
N ALA A 111 10.87 2.75 36.64
CA ALA A 111 10.34 2.94 35.29
C ALA A 111 9.72 1.65 34.71
N VAL A 112 10.35 0.50 34.97
CA VAL A 112 9.84 -0.83 34.57
C VAL A 112 8.55 -1.18 35.31
N LEU A 113 8.44 -0.79 36.59
CA LEU A 113 7.30 -1.08 37.47
C LEU A 113 6.12 -0.10 37.28
N ALA A 114 6.38 1.13 36.86
CA ALA A 114 5.34 2.15 36.63
C ALA A 114 4.52 1.93 35.35
N ALA A 115 5.00 1.11 34.42
CA ALA A 115 4.39 0.89 33.10
C ALA A 115 3.07 0.06 33.12
N ASP A 116 2.43 -0.13 34.29
CA ASP A 116 1.25 -1.00 34.50
C ASP A 116 -0.12 -0.29 34.44
N ALA A 117 -0.22 0.95 33.95
CA ALA A 117 -1.49 1.67 33.82
C ALA A 117 -1.85 1.99 32.35
N PRO A 118 -3.05 1.63 31.84
CA PRO A 118 -3.47 1.99 30.49
C PRO A 118 -3.81 3.48 30.39
N ALA A 119 -3.05 4.23 29.60
CA ALA A 119 -3.28 5.66 29.37
C ALA A 119 -4.11 5.88 28.08
N THR A 120 -5.35 6.34 28.27
CA THR A 120 -6.23 6.94 27.27
C THR A 120 -5.58 8.24 26.75
N LEU A 121 -5.27 8.31 25.45
CA LEU A 121 -4.73 9.54 24.83
C LEU A 121 -5.80 10.21 23.96
N GLY A 122 -6.29 11.36 24.42
CA GLY A 122 -6.99 12.34 23.60
C GLY A 122 -5.98 13.20 22.79
N PRO A 123 -6.42 13.87 21.72
CA PRO A 123 -5.53 14.58 20.81
C PRO A 123 -5.06 15.94 21.38
N PRO A 124 -3.77 16.30 21.27
CA PRO A 124 -3.29 17.63 21.63
C PRO A 124 -3.33 18.62 20.43
N PRO A 125 -3.34 19.95 20.70
CA PRO A 125 -3.64 20.99 19.71
C PRO A 125 -2.41 21.47 18.93
N ALA A 126 -2.68 22.08 17.78
CA ALA A 126 -1.70 22.67 16.85
C ALA A 126 -1.11 24.01 17.36
N GLY A 127 0.16 24.27 16.98
CA GLY A 127 0.85 25.56 17.11
C GLY A 127 2.07 25.64 16.15
N PRO A 128 2.53 26.85 15.77
CA PRO A 128 3.04 27.15 14.41
C PRO A 128 4.57 27.48 14.38
N PRO A 129 5.16 28.13 13.34
CA PRO A 129 6.24 27.57 12.51
C PRO A 129 7.63 28.23 12.75
N ASP A 130 8.69 27.57 12.28
CA ASP A 130 9.76 28.14 11.43
C ASP A 130 11.16 27.52 11.59
N ALA A 131 11.76 27.33 10.41
CA ALA A 131 13.16 27.52 10.03
C ALA A 131 14.30 26.61 10.56
N ALA A 132 14.92 25.97 9.55
CA ALA A 132 16.37 25.85 9.28
C ALA A 132 16.90 24.41 9.27
N GLY A 133 17.03 23.84 8.06
CA GLY A 133 17.81 22.63 7.80
C GLY A 133 19.18 22.97 7.24
N PRO A 134 20.26 22.26 7.63
CA PRO A 134 21.50 22.23 6.88
C PRO A 134 21.55 21.04 5.90
N THR A 135 22.26 21.31 4.82
CA THR A 135 22.53 20.53 3.60
C THR A 135 23.39 19.27 3.78
N SER A 136 23.12 18.24 2.97
CA SER A 136 24.06 17.34 2.23
C SER A 136 23.29 16.06 1.83
N SER A 137 23.52 15.31 0.75
CA SER A 137 24.51 15.30 -0.32
C SER A 137 23.90 14.56 -1.53
N SER A 138 24.39 14.91 -2.71
CA SER A 138 23.93 14.58 -4.07
C SER A 138 24.38 13.21 -4.61
N LEU A 139 23.49 12.54 -5.35
CA LEU A 139 23.76 11.60 -6.46
C LEU A 139 22.60 11.73 -7.49
N PRO A 140 22.82 11.42 -8.79
CA PRO A 140 22.52 12.34 -9.89
C PRO A 140 21.05 12.45 -10.29
N ASP A 141 20.59 13.70 -10.40
CA ASP A 141 19.41 14.13 -11.13
C ASP A 141 19.50 13.65 -12.59
N THR A 142 18.52 12.86 -13.01
CA THR A 142 18.09 12.86 -14.40
C THR A 142 16.91 13.82 -14.47
N ASP A 143 17.11 14.94 -15.14
CA ASP A 143 16.15 16.03 -15.32
C ASP A 143 14.77 15.52 -15.78
N LEU A 144 13.87 15.28 -14.83
CA LEU A 144 12.44 15.38 -15.09
C LEU A 144 12.08 16.85 -14.98
N VAL A 145 12.22 17.55 -16.10
CA VAL A 145 11.75 18.93 -16.29
C VAL A 145 10.32 19.04 -15.73
N PRO A 146 10.03 19.99 -14.82
CA PRO A 146 8.66 20.28 -14.42
C PRO A 146 7.92 20.78 -15.65
N SER A 147 7.07 19.94 -16.22
CA SER A 147 6.15 20.37 -17.28
C SER A 147 5.15 21.32 -16.64
N ALA A 148 5.12 22.57 -17.12
CA ALA A 148 4.17 23.58 -16.67
C ALA A 148 2.72 23.05 -16.73
N PRO A 149 1.84 23.43 -15.78
CA PRO A 149 0.45 23.01 -15.78
C PRO A 149 -0.30 23.74 -16.91
N GLY A 150 -0.46 23.07 -18.05
CA GLY A 150 -1.20 23.62 -19.19
C GLY A 150 -1.69 22.59 -20.21
N GLY A 151 -1.41 21.29 -20.00
CA GLY A 151 -2.02 20.21 -20.76
C GLY A 151 -3.39 19.84 -20.19
N PRO A 152 -4.29 19.23 -20.98
CA PRO A 152 -5.50 18.63 -20.42
C PRO A 152 -5.10 17.60 -19.35
N ALA A 153 -5.85 17.57 -18.25
CA ALA A 153 -5.68 16.56 -17.22
C ALA A 153 -5.73 15.16 -17.86
N GLY A 154 -4.91 14.24 -17.37
CA GLY A 154 -4.96 12.86 -17.82
C GLY A 154 -6.29 12.20 -17.45
N ARG A 155 -6.44 10.91 -17.78
CA ARG A 155 -7.66 10.17 -17.46
C ARG A 155 -7.40 9.04 -16.49
N VAL A 156 -8.37 8.76 -15.64
CA VAL A 156 -8.38 7.66 -14.69
C VAL A 156 -9.14 6.48 -15.29
N VAL A 157 -8.40 5.44 -15.66
CA VAL A 157 -8.94 4.18 -16.18
C VAL A 157 -8.91 3.13 -15.07
N VAL A 158 -10.08 2.76 -14.56
CA VAL A 158 -10.20 1.74 -13.51
C VAL A 158 -10.35 0.36 -14.12
N VAL A 159 -9.48 -0.56 -13.72
CA VAL A 159 -9.53 -1.97 -14.10
C VAL A 159 -10.14 -2.77 -12.96
N TRP A 160 -11.35 -3.25 -13.21
CA TRP A 160 -12.18 -3.96 -12.26
C TRP A 160 -12.67 -5.29 -12.85
N GLY A 161 -13.11 -6.23 -12.02
CA GLY A 161 -13.76 -7.46 -12.49
C GLY A 161 -14.33 -8.27 -11.33
N PRO A 162 -15.34 -9.11 -11.57
CA PRO A 162 -15.95 -9.93 -10.52
C PRO A 162 -14.97 -10.89 -9.85
N ALA A 163 -15.39 -11.46 -8.72
CA ALA A 163 -14.64 -12.52 -8.05
C ALA A 163 -14.25 -13.66 -9.00
N GLY A 164 -12.94 -13.96 -9.06
CA GLY A 164 -12.38 -14.97 -9.96
C GLY A 164 -12.23 -14.52 -11.42
N ALA A 165 -12.40 -13.23 -11.73
CA ALA A 165 -12.00 -12.68 -13.03
C ALA A 165 -10.50 -12.93 -13.27
N PRO A 166 -10.12 -13.57 -14.39
CA PRO A 166 -8.74 -13.93 -14.61
C PRO A 166 -7.91 -12.71 -15.07
N GLY A 167 -6.77 -12.48 -14.42
CA GLY A 167 -5.70 -11.62 -14.94
C GLY A 167 -5.97 -10.11 -14.90
N ARG A 168 -6.80 -9.63 -13.99
CA ARG A 168 -7.12 -8.20 -13.82
C ARG A 168 -5.88 -7.31 -13.66
N SER A 169 -4.99 -7.66 -12.72
CA SER A 169 -3.70 -6.99 -12.50
C SER A 169 -2.80 -7.06 -13.73
N THR A 170 -2.80 -8.18 -14.45
CA THR A 170 -2.04 -8.33 -15.71
C THR A 170 -2.56 -7.39 -16.79
N VAL A 171 -3.89 -7.27 -16.94
CA VAL A 171 -4.52 -6.35 -17.88
C VAL A 171 -4.21 -4.90 -17.50
N ALA A 172 -4.31 -4.53 -16.23
CA ALA A 172 -3.99 -3.18 -15.75
C ALA A 172 -2.53 -2.81 -16.05
N ALA A 173 -1.58 -3.68 -15.70
CA ALA A 173 -0.16 -3.46 -15.99
C ALA A 173 0.13 -3.38 -17.50
N ALA A 174 -0.51 -4.21 -18.32
CA ALA A 174 -0.32 -4.20 -19.76
C ALA A 174 -0.90 -2.93 -20.41
N VAL A 175 -2.07 -2.47 -19.98
CA VAL A 175 -2.69 -1.22 -20.45
C VAL A 175 -1.81 -0.02 -20.08
N ALA A 176 -1.31 0.04 -18.83
CA ALA A 176 -0.45 1.11 -18.38
C ALA A 176 0.87 1.17 -19.18
N ALA A 177 1.51 0.02 -19.37
CA ALA A 177 2.75 -0.08 -20.13
C ALA A 177 2.54 0.24 -21.62
N GLU A 178 1.40 -0.13 -22.21
CA GLU A 178 1.08 0.21 -23.60
C GLU A 178 0.82 1.71 -23.80
N LEU A 179 0.14 2.37 -22.84
CA LEU A 179 0.00 3.83 -22.82
C LEU A 179 1.37 4.53 -22.72
N ALA A 180 2.24 4.06 -21.83
CA ALA A 180 3.60 4.56 -21.68
C ALA A 180 4.43 4.40 -22.96
N ARG A 181 4.36 3.22 -23.61
CA ARG A 181 5.01 2.93 -24.89
C ARG A 181 4.56 3.89 -26.00
N ARG A 182 3.32 4.39 -25.96
CA ARG A 182 2.76 5.38 -26.88
C ARG A 182 3.12 6.83 -26.55
N GLY A 183 4.02 7.03 -25.59
CA GLY A 183 4.50 8.36 -25.19
C GLY A 183 3.66 9.04 -24.11
N ARG A 184 2.60 8.40 -23.61
CA ARG A 184 1.75 8.98 -22.54
C ARG A 184 2.42 8.77 -21.20
N ARG A 185 2.65 9.85 -20.44
CA ARG A 185 3.04 9.71 -19.04
C ARG A 185 1.91 9.00 -18.30
N THR A 186 2.22 7.89 -17.65
CA THR A 186 1.23 6.95 -17.11
C THR A 186 1.64 6.50 -15.71
N MET A 187 0.68 6.51 -14.80
CA MET A 187 0.81 5.96 -13.45
C MET A 187 -0.06 4.71 -13.33
N LEU A 188 0.52 3.60 -12.89
CA LEU A 188 -0.21 2.40 -12.49
C LEU A 188 -0.38 2.40 -10.97
N VAL A 189 -1.61 2.33 -10.48
CA VAL A 189 -1.92 2.29 -9.06
C VAL A 189 -2.51 0.93 -8.71
N ASP A 190 -1.93 0.25 -7.73
CA ASP A 190 -2.50 -0.97 -7.15
C ASP A 190 -3.32 -0.60 -5.90
N ALA A 191 -4.63 -0.70 -6.05
CA ALA A 191 -5.65 -0.37 -5.08
C ALA A 191 -6.50 -1.61 -4.73
N ASP A 192 -5.92 -2.81 -4.75
CA ASP A 192 -6.61 -4.02 -4.29
C ASP A 192 -6.59 -4.12 -2.76
N PRO A 193 -7.75 -3.99 -2.06
CA PRO A 193 -7.81 -4.14 -0.61
C PRO A 193 -7.58 -5.58 -0.14
N TYR A 194 -7.52 -6.56 -1.05
CA TYR A 194 -7.26 -7.97 -0.77
C TYR A 194 -5.79 -8.37 -0.91
N GLY A 195 -4.89 -7.40 -1.14
CA GLY A 195 -3.45 -7.58 -1.21
C GLY A 195 -2.94 -7.28 -2.61
N GLY A 196 -2.10 -6.24 -2.71
CA GLY A 196 -1.55 -5.79 -3.98
C GLY A 196 -0.48 -6.75 -4.51
N THR A 197 -0.55 -7.07 -5.80
CA THR A 197 0.37 -8.01 -6.45
C THR A 197 1.16 -7.36 -7.59
N VAL A 198 0.85 -6.10 -7.95
CA VAL A 198 1.52 -5.40 -9.05
C VAL A 198 3.01 -5.23 -8.78
N GLY A 199 3.40 -4.94 -7.53
CA GLY A 199 4.81 -4.82 -7.15
C GLY A 199 5.59 -6.11 -7.43
N GLN A 200 5.03 -7.26 -7.04
CA GLN A 200 5.63 -8.58 -7.28
C GLN A 200 5.67 -8.91 -8.77
N GLN A 201 4.59 -8.63 -9.50
CA GLN A 201 4.51 -8.83 -10.95
C GLN A 201 5.60 -8.07 -11.71
N LEU A 202 5.96 -6.87 -11.24
CA LEU A 202 6.92 -5.97 -11.88
C LEU A 202 8.31 -5.98 -11.21
N GLY A 203 8.61 -6.97 -10.39
CA GLY A 203 9.92 -7.13 -9.75
C GLY A 203 10.32 -5.98 -8.81
N ILE A 204 9.34 -5.22 -8.30
CA ILE A 204 9.56 -4.13 -7.35
C ILE A 204 9.76 -4.72 -5.96
N MET A 205 11.01 -4.74 -5.49
CA MET A 205 11.40 -5.31 -4.18
C MET A 205 11.26 -4.32 -3.02
N ASP A 206 10.36 -3.35 -3.10
CA ASP A 206 10.25 -2.29 -2.10
C ASP A 206 9.80 -2.84 -0.75
N GLU A 207 10.39 -2.34 0.34
CA GLU A 207 9.96 -2.66 1.70
C GLU A 207 8.70 -1.87 2.08
N VAL A 208 8.43 -0.75 1.39
CA VAL A 208 7.36 0.19 1.73
C VAL A 208 6.30 0.27 0.63
N SER A 209 5.05 0.05 1.01
CA SER A 209 3.89 0.23 0.12
C SER A 209 3.66 1.70 -0.21
N GLY A 210 3.59 2.02 -1.51
CA GLY A 210 3.28 3.34 -2.03
C GLY A 210 1.89 3.81 -1.59
N LEU A 211 0.89 2.93 -1.64
CA LEU A 211 -0.47 3.23 -1.20
C LEU A 211 -0.52 3.56 0.30
N LEU A 212 0.20 2.82 1.14
CA LEU A 212 0.27 3.12 2.58
C LEU A 212 1.07 4.38 2.89
N SER A 213 2.12 4.66 2.11
CA SER A 213 2.83 5.95 2.18
C SER A 213 1.90 7.10 1.80
N ALA A 214 1.08 6.93 0.76
CA ALA A 214 0.09 7.91 0.36
C ALA A 214 -0.96 8.14 1.44
N ALA A 215 -1.45 7.09 2.09
CA ALA A 215 -2.39 7.19 3.21
C ALA A 215 -1.81 7.98 4.41
N ARG A 216 -0.54 7.72 4.76
CA ARG A 216 0.15 8.48 5.81
C ARG A 216 0.30 9.95 5.45
N LEU A 217 0.75 10.25 4.23
CA LEU A 217 0.92 11.63 3.77
C LEU A 217 -0.42 12.36 3.61
N ALA A 218 -1.48 11.67 3.19
CA ALA A 218 -2.82 12.24 3.10
C ALA A 218 -3.33 12.64 4.50
N THR A 219 -3.12 11.77 5.50
CA THR A 219 -3.47 12.07 6.90
C THR A 219 -2.68 13.26 7.45
N ALA A 220 -1.42 13.42 7.04
CA ALA A 220 -0.59 14.56 7.40
C ALA A 220 -0.90 15.85 6.60
N GLY A 221 -1.74 15.78 5.55
CA GLY A 221 -1.99 16.91 4.64
C GLY A 221 -0.82 17.21 3.68
N GLU A 222 0.16 16.32 3.59
CA GLU A 222 1.39 16.49 2.80
C GLU A 222 1.37 15.78 1.44
N LEU A 223 0.31 15.00 1.13
CA LEU A 223 0.28 14.13 -0.05
C LEU A 223 0.52 14.90 -1.34
N GLY A 224 -0.04 16.11 -1.51
CA GLY A 224 0.15 16.91 -2.72
C GLY A 224 1.61 17.31 -2.95
N GLU A 225 2.26 17.85 -1.92
CA GLU A 225 3.65 18.32 -1.99
C GLU A 225 4.64 17.15 -2.15
N ARG A 226 4.35 16.01 -1.52
CA ARG A 226 5.24 14.84 -1.47
C ARG A 226 4.77 13.69 -2.36
N PHE A 227 3.89 13.97 -3.31
CA PHE A 227 3.23 12.98 -4.15
C PHE A 227 4.21 12.14 -4.97
N THR A 228 5.34 12.72 -5.40
CA THR A 228 6.36 11.97 -6.15
C THR A 228 7.05 10.89 -5.30
N THR A 229 7.06 11.03 -3.97
CA THR A 229 7.73 10.07 -3.07
C THR A 229 6.95 8.77 -2.86
N VAL A 230 5.66 8.73 -3.24
CA VAL A 230 4.83 7.52 -3.14
C VAL A 230 4.86 6.67 -4.41
N GLN A 231 5.56 7.16 -5.45
CA GLN A 231 5.65 6.53 -6.76
C GLN A 231 7.03 5.90 -6.96
N ARG A 232 7.05 4.79 -7.69
CA ARG A 232 8.26 4.17 -8.22
C ARG A 232 8.29 4.29 -9.73
N ALA A 233 9.27 5.00 -10.29
CA ALA A 233 9.49 5.01 -11.73
C ALA A 233 10.03 3.65 -12.20
N LEU A 234 9.38 3.06 -13.20
CA LEU A 234 9.89 1.90 -13.95
C LEU A 234 10.67 2.35 -15.19
N ASP A 235 10.18 3.40 -15.85
CA ASP A 235 10.83 4.07 -16.96
C ASP A 235 10.46 5.58 -16.96
N PRO A 236 10.96 6.41 -17.89
CA PRO A 236 10.66 7.85 -17.92
C PRO A 236 9.17 8.23 -18.07
N ARG A 237 8.32 7.30 -18.50
CA ARG A 237 6.89 7.51 -18.78
C ARG A 237 5.97 6.60 -17.97
N LEU A 238 6.48 5.57 -17.30
CA LEU A 238 5.69 4.68 -16.44
C LEU A 238 6.17 4.73 -14.99
N SER A 239 5.27 5.12 -14.09
CA SER A 239 5.45 4.99 -12.64
C SER A 239 4.40 4.09 -12.01
N VAL A 240 4.69 3.55 -10.83
CA VAL A 240 3.81 2.64 -10.09
C VAL A 240 3.64 3.12 -8.65
N VAL A 241 2.41 3.09 -8.15
CA VAL A 241 2.12 3.16 -6.71
C VAL A 241 1.76 1.74 -6.26
N THR A 242 2.65 1.12 -5.47
CA THR A 242 2.47 -0.27 -5.01
C THR A 242 1.34 -0.38 -3.99
N GLY A 243 0.60 -1.49 -4.06
CA GLY A 243 -0.60 -1.72 -3.26
C GLY A 243 -0.30 -2.19 -1.84
N LEU A 244 -1.32 -2.72 -1.17
CA LEU A 244 -1.18 -3.21 0.20
C LEU A 244 -0.25 -4.43 0.26
N PRO A 245 0.77 -4.44 1.14
CA PRO A 245 1.70 -5.56 1.24
C PRO A 245 1.05 -6.76 1.91
N ARG A 246 0.03 -6.52 2.74
CA ARG A 246 -0.80 -7.54 3.36
C ARG A 246 -2.26 -7.13 3.37
N PRO A 247 -3.21 -8.07 3.20
CA PRO A 247 -4.61 -7.74 3.02
C PRO A 247 -5.27 -7.13 4.27
N ASP A 248 -4.77 -7.43 5.47
CA ASP A 248 -5.27 -6.93 6.77
C ASP A 248 -5.02 -5.43 6.99
N ARG A 249 -4.09 -4.83 6.25
CA ARG A 249 -3.72 -3.40 6.36
C ARG A 249 -4.68 -2.45 5.66
N TRP A 250 -5.78 -2.94 5.09
CA TRP A 250 -6.77 -2.12 4.39
C TRP A 250 -7.31 -0.98 5.25
N SER A 251 -7.41 -1.18 6.57
CA SER A 251 -7.96 -0.22 7.53
C SER A 251 -7.06 1.00 7.77
N GLU A 252 -5.80 0.92 7.36
CA GLU A 252 -4.83 2.03 7.41
C GLU A 252 -5.06 3.05 6.29
N VAL A 253 -5.79 2.66 5.23
CA VAL A 253 -6.15 3.56 4.13
C VAL A 253 -7.52 4.18 4.44
N ARG A 254 -7.54 5.49 4.70
CA ARG A 254 -8.77 6.21 5.05
C ARG A 254 -9.65 6.48 3.82
N PRO A 255 -10.98 6.61 4.01
CA PRO A 255 -11.88 7.24 3.03
C PRO A 255 -11.25 8.46 2.35
N GLY A 256 -11.39 8.60 1.03
CA GLY A 256 -10.87 9.75 0.29
C GLY A 256 -9.39 9.69 -0.08
N THR A 257 -8.61 8.75 0.49
CA THR A 257 -7.17 8.64 0.20
C THR A 257 -6.91 8.24 -1.25
N VAL A 258 -7.64 7.24 -1.75
CA VAL A 258 -7.45 6.74 -3.11
C VAL A 258 -7.88 7.80 -4.11
N GLU A 259 -9.02 8.43 -3.86
CA GLU A 259 -9.57 9.52 -4.64
C GLU A 259 -8.57 10.68 -4.76
N HIS A 260 -8.00 11.14 -3.63
CA HIS A 260 -6.98 12.19 -3.63
C HIS A 260 -5.69 11.77 -4.36
N LEU A 261 -5.22 10.54 -4.15
CA LEU A 261 -4.06 9.98 -4.85
C LEU A 261 -4.28 9.98 -6.38
N LEU A 262 -5.45 9.55 -6.83
CA LEU A 262 -5.79 9.45 -8.24
C LEU A 262 -5.95 10.82 -8.89
N GLU A 263 -6.53 11.80 -8.20
CA GLU A 263 -6.62 13.18 -8.70
C GLU A 263 -5.24 13.84 -8.85
N LEU A 264 -4.33 13.63 -7.90
CA LEU A 264 -2.94 14.09 -8.05
C LEU A 264 -2.23 13.37 -9.21
N GLY A 265 -2.48 12.08 -9.39
CA GLY A 265 -1.96 11.30 -10.52
C GLY A 265 -2.47 11.82 -11.86
N ARG A 266 -3.74 12.20 -11.91
CA ARG A 266 -4.40 12.77 -13.09
C ARG A 266 -3.77 14.09 -13.53
N GLY A 267 -3.26 14.89 -12.59
CA GLY A 267 -2.47 16.09 -12.88
C GLY A 267 -1.09 15.80 -13.51
N GLN A 268 -0.61 14.55 -13.43
CA GLN A 268 0.69 14.13 -13.94
C GLN A 268 0.65 13.40 -15.29
N GLY A 269 -0.49 12.79 -15.63
CA GLY A 269 -0.67 11.99 -16.84
C GLY A 269 -1.86 11.04 -16.74
N GLU A 270 -1.90 10.02 -17.59
CA GLU A 270 -2.90 8.94 -17.50
C GLU A 270 -2.70 8.14 -16.19
N VAL A 271 -3.79 7.67 -15.61
CA VAL A 271 -3.77 6.83 -14.42
C VAL A 271 -4.53 5.54 -14.72
N VAL A 272 -3.90 4.40 -14.49
CA VAL A 272 -4.52 3.07 -14.61
C VAL A 272 -4.58 2.46 -13.21
N VAL A 273 -5.75 2.02 -12.78
CA VAL A 273 -5.96 1.54 -11.41
C VAL A 273 -6.33 0.06 -11.41
N ASP A 274 -5.52 -0.77 -10.77
CA ASP A 274 -5.87 -2.16 -10.45
C ASP A 274 -6.62 -2.17 -9.11
N THR A 275 -7.93 -2.43 -9.11
CA THR A 275 -8.78 -2.36 -7.90
C THR A 275 -8.89 -3.69 -7.13
N GLY A 276 -9.97 -3.96 -6.39
CA GLY A 276 -10.36 -5.31 -5.93
C GLY A 276 -11.61 -5.81 -6.64
N PHE A 277 -12.08 -7.01 -6.33
CA PHE A 277 -13.26 -7.59 -7.01
C PHE A 277 -14.62 -7.14 -6.45
N SER A 278 -14.68 -6.82 -5.15
CA SER A 278 -15.95 -6.62 -4.45
C SER A 278 -16.46 -5.20 -4.61
N LEU A 279 -17.77 -5.08 -4.87
CA LEU A 279 -18.51 -3.81 -4.91
C LEU A 279 -19.35 -3.60 -3.65
N GLU A 280 -19.24 -4.49 -2.66
CA GLU A 280 -20.00 -4.37 -1.42
C GLU A 280 -19.54 -3.14 -0.63
N GLY A 281 -20.41 -2.12 -0.60
CA GLY A 281 -20.34 -1.01 0.35
C GLY A 281 -21.15 -1.30 1.61
N ASP A 282 -20.90 -0.55 2.67
CA ASP A 282 -21.75 -0.61 3.86
C ASP A 282 -23.07 0.11 3.57
N ALA A 283 -24.07 -0.64 3.11
CA ALA A 283 -25.40 -0.14 2.78
C ALA A 283 -26.27 -0.02 4.04
N ALA A 284 -25.88 0.84 4.99
CA ALA A 284 -26.77 1.28 6.06
C ALA A 284 -26.31 2.63 6.62
N LEU A 285 -27.00 3.69 6.22
CA LEU A 285 -27.67 4.74 7.01
C LEU A 285 -27.40 4.88 8.53
N ASP A 286 -26.23 4.53 9.06
CA ASP A 286 -25.86 4.79 10.46
C ASP A 286 -24.78 5.87 10.52
N LEU A 287 -25.10 6.96 11.21
CA LEU A 287 -24.14 7.94 11.69
C LEU A 287 -23.16 7.23 12.63
N GLY A 288 -22.08 6.67 12.08
CA GLY A 288 -21.10 5.85 12.80
C GLY A 288 -20.59 4.60 12.07
N ALA A 289 -20.98 4.36 10.80
CA ALA A 289 -20.51 3.23 10.03
C ALA A 289 -18.96 3.17 9.94
N ARG A 290 -18.41 1.97 10.16
CA ARG A 290 -16.95 1.74 10.09
C ARG A 290 -16.52 1.74 8.61
N PRO A 291 -15.29 2.17 8.29
CA PRO A 291 -14.79 2.08 6.93
C PRO A 291 -14.92 0.64 6.39
N SER A 292 -15.51 0.49 5.20
CA SER A 292 -15.58 -0.81 4.51
C SER A 292 -14.27 -1.07 3.79
N ARG A 293 -13.81 -2.32 3.85
CA ARG A 293 -12.62 -2.80 3.13
C ARG A 293 -12.65 -2.44 1.65
N ASN A 294 -13.82 -2.51 1.02
CA ASN A 294 -13.96 -2.31 -0.42
C ASN A 294 -13.98 -0.83 -0.82
N GLN A 295 -13.82 0.09 0.14
CA GLN A 295 -13.75 1.51 -0.14
C GLN A 295 -12.60 1.88 -1.08
N LEU A 296 -11.49 1.14 -1.09
CA LEU A 296 -10.42 1.38 -2.06
C LEU A 296 -10.91 1.18 -3.51
N THR A 297 -11.68 0.12 -3.74
CA THR A 297 -12.32 -0.17 -5.04
C THR A 297 -13.39 0.88 -5.37
N LEU A 298 -14.27 1.18 -4.41
CA LEU A 298 -15.39 2.12 -4.61
C LEU A 298 -14.89 3.55 -4.86
N GLY A 299 -13.92 4.03 -4.07
CA GLY A 299 -13.31 5.34 -4.26
C GLY A 299 -12.60 5.47 -5.60
N ALA A 300 -11.90 4.43 -6.06
CA ALA A 300 -11.35 4.41 -7.41
C ALA A 300 -12.45 4.50 -8.49
N LEU A 301 -13.54 3.73 -8.33
CA LEU A 301 -14.68 3.78 -9.24
C LEU A 301 -15.39 5.12 -9.23
N ASP A 302 -15.42 5.86 -8.12
CA ASP A 302 -16.07 7.17 -8.03
C ASP A 302 -15.39 8.22 -8.92
N VAL A 303 -14.06 8.21 -8.97
CA VAL A 303 -13.25 9.16 -9.77
C VAL A 303 -12.90 8.65 -11.18
N ALA A 304 -13.32 7.44 -11.55
CA ALA A 304 -13.01 6.85 -12.84
C ALA A 304 -13.61 7.64 -14.02
N ASP A 305 -12.80 7.95 -15.03
CA ASP A 305 -13.33 8.45 -16.31
C ASP A 305 -13.84 7.31 -17.20
N GLU A 306 -13.25 6.12 -17.04
CA GLU A 306 -13.57 4.94 -17.81
C GLU A 306 -13.31 3.68 -16.99
N VAL A 307 -14.16 2.66 -17.15
CA VAL A 307 -14.04 1.39 -16.42
C VAL A 307 -13.82 0.24 -17.41
N LEU A 308 -12.71 -0.48 -17.21
CA LEU A 308 -12.39 -1.73 -17.87
C LEU A 308 -12.86 -2.91 -17.00
N VAL A 309 -13.92 -3.59 -17.44
CA VAL A 309 -14.47 -4.76 -16.75
C VAL A 309 -13.86 -6.04 -17.32
N VAL A 310 -12.96 -6.65 -16.57
CA VAL A 310 -12.28 -7.88 -16.94
C VAL A 310 -13.11 -9.09 -16.51
N GLY A 311 -13.41 -10.00 -17.43
CA GLY A 311 -14.14 -11.24 -17.18
C GLY A 311 -13.49 -12.45 -17.85
N GLY A 312 -13.85 -13.65 -17.41
CA GLY A 312 -13.36 -14.89 -18.02
C GLY A 312 -14.20 -15.31 -19.24
N ALA A 313 -13.54 -15.87 -20.25
CA ALA A 313 -14.20 -16.35 -21.48
C ALA A 313 -14.99 -17.67 -21.31
N ASP A 314 -14.80 -18.39 -20.21
CA ASP A 314 -15.50 -19.65 -19.93
C ASP A 314 -16.95 -19.42 -19.42
N PRO A 315 -17.83 -20.44 -19.44
CA PRO A 315 -19.22 -20.30 -19.02
C PRO A 315 -19.42 -19.72 -17.62
N VAL A 316 -18.55 -20.08 -16.66
CA VAL A 316 -18.63 -19.58 -15.28
C VAL A 316 -18.19 -18.12 -15.24
N GLY A 317 -17.09 -17.79 -15.93
CA GLY A 317 -16.59 -16.43 -16.11
C GLY A 317 -17.64 -15.49 -16.71
N LEU A 318 -18.29 -15.89 -17.81
CA LEU A 318 -19.34 -15.08 -18.47
C LEU A 318 -20.57 -14.91 -17.59
N SER A 319 -20.99 -15.95 -16.87
CA SER A 319 -22.13 -15.85 -15.94
C SER A 319 -21.85 -14.89 -14.79
N ARG A 320 -20.61 -14.86 -14.27
CA ARG A 320 -20.19 -13.88 -13.24
C ARG A 320 -20.12 -12.47 -13.81
N LEU A 321 -19.53 -12.33 -15.00
CA LEU A 321 -19.43 -11.05 -15.71
C LEU A 321 -20.81 -10.43 -15.94
N ALA A 322 -21.78 -11.21 -16.41
CA ALA A 322 -23.14 -10.76 -16.64
C ALA A 322 -23.80 -10.15 -15.38
N ARG A 323 -23.69 -10.82 -14.24
CA ARG A 323 -24.22 -10.31 -12.95
C ARG A 323 -23.47 -9.06 -12.50
N ALA A 324 -22.14 -9.12 -12.57
CA ALA A 324 -21.26 -8.01 -12.21
C ALA A 324 -21.53 -6.72 -12.99
N LEU A 325 -21.89 -6.81 -14.28
CA LEU A 325 -22.25 -5.63 -15.06
C LEU A 325 -23.53 -4.96 -14.57
N VAL A 326 -24.48 -5.73 -14.04
CA VAL A 326 -25.70 -5.19 -13.42
C VAL A 326 -25.36 -4.52 -12.09
N ASP A 327 -24.57 -5.17 -11.25
CA ASP A 327 -24.17 -4.64 -9.93
C ASP A 327 -23.32 -3.38 -10.08
N LEU A 328 -22.35 -3.40 -11.01
CA LEU A 328 -21.51 -2.25 -11.32
C LEU A 328 -22.34 -1.05 -11.77
N ARG A 329 -23.38 -1.26 -12.58
CA ARG A 329 -24.26 -0.18 -13.02
C ARG A 329 -24.92 0.53 -11.82
N VAL A 330 -25.36 -0.22 -10.81
CA VAL A 330 -25.95 0.37 -9.59
C VAL A 330 -24.94 1.30 -8.89
N VAL A 331 -23.67 0.90 -8.82
CA VAL A 331 -22.60 1.74 -8.26
C VAL A 331 -22.37 2.99 -9.12
N LEU A 332 -22.24 2.81 -10.44
CA LEU A 332 -21.88 3.91 -11.36
C LEU A 332 -23.02 4.91 -11.60
N ASP A 333 -24.29 4.50 -11.47
CA ASP A 333 -25.47 5.37 -11.66
C ASP A 333 -25.57 6.48 -10.60
N THR A 334 -24.77 6.43 -9.54
CA THR A 334 -24.67 7.49 -8.51
C THR A 334 -23.85 8.71 -8.96
N GLY A 335 -23.05 8.55 -10.03
CA GLY A 335 -22.12 9.58 -10.52
C GLY A 335 -22.38 9.98 -11.98
N PRO A 336 -21.48 10.76 -12.58
CA PRO A 336 -21.56 11.09 -14.00
C PRO A 336 -21.46 9.83 -14.87
N PRO A 337 -22.12 9.80 -16.05
CA PRO A 337 -22.04 8.68 -16.95
C PRO A 337 -20.61 8.49 -17.43
N ARG A 338 -20.08 7.28 -17.24
CA ARG A 338 -18.72 6.89 -17.62
C ARG A 338 -18.74 5.67 -18.54
N PRO A 339 -17.91 5.63 -19.61
CA PRO A 339 -17.84 4.47 -20.49
C PRO A 339 -17.43 3.20 -19.73
N VAL A 340 -18.12 2.11 -20.00
CA VAL A 340 -17.81 0.77 -19.49
C VAL A 340 -17.39 -0.11 -20.66
N ARG A 341 -16.14 -0.52 -20.71
CA ARG A 341 -15.66 -1.49 -21.72
C ARG A 341 -15.45 -2.84 -21.07
N VAL A 342 -15.88 -3.88 -21.76
CA VAL A 342 -15.75 -5.26 -21.30
C VAL A 342 -14.55 -5.90 -21.97
N VAL A 343 -13.72 -6.54 -21.17
CA VAL A 343 -12.54 -7.29 -21.59
C VAL A 343 -12.73 -8.76 -21.23
N VAL A 344 -13.01 -9.58 -22.23
CA VAL A 344 -13.11 -11.04 -22.09
C VAL A 344 -11.69 -11.60 -22.22
N ASN A 345 -11.11 -11.97 -21.08
CA ASN A 345 -9.72 -12.38 -20.96
C ASN A 345 -9.56 -13.92 -21.05
N ARG A 346 -8.35 -14.34 -21.44
CA ARG A 346 -7.95 -15.74 -21.65
C ARG A 346 -8.85 -16.47 -22.67
N MET A 347 -9.20 -15.77 -23.75
CA MET A 347 -9.91 -16.36 -24.87
C MET A 347 -9.03 -17.41 -25.54
N ARG A 348 -9.57 -18.61 -25.76
CA ARG A 348 -8.83 -19.73 -26.33
C ARG A 348 -9.76 -20.63 -27.17
N PRO A 349 -9.26 -21.21 -28.27
CA PRO A 349 -10.06 -22.07 -29.13
C PRO A 349 -10.70 -23.27 -28.42
N SER A 350 -10.07 -23.78 -27.35
CA SER A 350 -10.56 -24.95 -26.60
C SER A 350 -11.86 -24.73 -25.83
N LEU A 351 -12.38 -23.51 -25.75
CA LEU A 351 -13.68 -23.21 -25.14
C LEU A 351 -14.86 -23.54 -26.07
N GLY A 352 -14.63 -23.64 -27.38
CA GLY A 352 -15.68 -23.99 -28.36
C GLY A 352 -16.71 -22.89 -28.65
N TRP A 353 -16.54 -21.68 -28.10
CA TRP A 353 -17.37 -20.52 -28.40
C TRP A 353 -16.59 -19.50 -29.23
N SER A 354 -17.28 -18.86 -30.18
CA SER A 354 -16.73 -17.76 -30.97
C SER A 354 -16.90 -16.42 -30.24
N GLU A 355 -16.14 -15.40 -30.65
CA GLU A 355 -16.32 -14.03 -30.16
C GLU A 355 -17.76 -13.53 -30.40
N LYS A 356 -18.40 -13.96 -31.51
CA LYS A 356 -19.79 -13.63 -31.83
C LYS A 356 -20.77 -14.23 -30.83
N ASP A 357 -20.54 -15.47 -30.39
CA ASP A 357 -21.40 -16.13 -29.40
C ASP A 357 -21.34 -15.39 -28.07
N ILE A 358 -20.13 -15.04 -27.63
CA ILE A 358 -19.91 -14.29 -26.39
C ILE A 358 -20.50 -12.87 -26.49
N ALA A 359 -20.31 -12.19 -27.63
CA ALA A 359 -20.91 -10.88 -27.87
C ALA A 359 -22.44 -10.92 -27.76
N GLY A 360 -23.08 -11.95 -28.32
CA GLY A 360 -24.52 -12.17 -28.19
C GLY A 360 -24.97 -12.35 -26.74
N MET A 361 -24.18 -13.05 -25.91
CA MET A 361 -24.46 -13.18 -24.48
C MET A 361 -24.31 -11.85 -23.75
N VAL A 362 -23.20 -11.14 -23.95
CA VAL A 362 -22.88 -9.90 -23.21
C VAL A 362 -23.83 -8.76 -23.58
N ALA A 363 -24.29 -8.69 -24.83
CA ALA A 363 -25.18 -7.63 -25.32
C ALA A 363 -26.48 -7.48 -24.51
N GLY A 364 -26.93 -8.55 -23.84
CA GLY A 364 -28.14 -8.52 -23.01
C GLY A 364 -28.00 -7.84 -21.64
N PHE A 365 -26.77 -7.57 -21.18
CA PHE A 365 -26.51 -7.21 -19.77
C PHE A 365 -26.19 -5.73 -19.52
N GLY A 366 -26.12 -4.89 -20.55
CA GLY A 366 -25.97 -3.45 -20.36
C GLY A 366 -25.49 -2.67 -21.57
N ARG A 367 -25.47 -1.34 -21.43
CA ARG A 367 -24.85 -0.44 -22.41
C ARG A 367 -23.35 -0.42 -22.16
N ILE A 368 -22.62 -1.24 -22.91
CA ILE A 368 -21.14 -1.24 -22.92
C ILE A 368 -20.63 -0.35 -24.05
N ALA A 369 -19.54 0.36 -23.80
CA ALA A 369 -18.87 1.21 -24.78
C ALA A 369 -17.99 0.41 -25.76
N GLY A 370 -17.66 -0.84 -25.42
CA GLY A 370 -16.87 -1.74 -26.25
C GLY A 370 -16.74 -3.12 -25.63
N LEU A 371 -16.56 -4.12 -26.49
CA LEU A 371 -16.27 -5.50 -26.11
C LEU A 371 -14.96 -5.92 -26.76
N HIS A 372 -14.02 -6.39 -25.95
CA HIS A 372 -12.66 -6.73 -26.38
C HIS A 372 -12.31 -8.14 -25.91
N PHE A 373 -11.55 -8.86 -26.73
CA PHE A 373 -11.11 -10.22 -26.44
C PHE A 373 -9.59 -10.24 -26.33
N LEU A 374 -9.09 -10.77 -25.22
CA LEU A 374 -7.65 -10.97 -25.02
C LEU A 374 -7.33 -12.46 -25.08
N PRO A 375 -6.38 -12.89 -25.94
CA PRO A 375 -6.04 -14.30 -26.09
C PRO A 375 -5.35 -14.84 -24.84
N ASP A 376 -5.52 -16.14 -24.58
CA ASP A 376 -4.74 -16.86 -23.58
C ASP A 376 -3.30 -17.05 -24.07
N ASP A 377 -2.38 -16.25 -23.52
CA ASP A 377 -0.96 -16.24 -23.89
C ASP A 377 -0.07 -16.46 -22.66
N ARG A 378 -0.19 -17.66 -22.09
CA ARG A 378 0.53 -18.04 -20.86
C ARG A 378 2.04 -17.90 -21.00
N VAL A 379 2.59 -18.23 -22.16
CA VAL A 379 4.04 -18.18 -22.40
C VAL A 379 4.56 -16.74 -22.30
N ALA A 380 3.87 -15.76 -22.89
CA ALA A 380 4.28 -14.37 -22.77
C ALA A 380 4.12 -13.83 -21.34
N VAL A 381 3.02 -14.18 -20.67
CA VAL A 381 2.75 -13.76 -19.28
C VAL A 381 3.76 -14.36 -18.30
N ASP A 382 4.05 -15.66 -18.39
CA ASP A 382 5.01 -16.35 -17.52
C ASP A 382 6.42 -15.77 -17.71
N ARG A 383 6.82 -15.49 -18.95
CA ARG A 383 8.10 -14.83 -19.25
C ARG A 383 8.20 -13.46 -18.58
N ALA A 384 7.16 -12.64 -18.65
CA ALA A 384 7.11 -11.33 -18.03
C ALA A 384 7.17 -11.41 -16.50
N LEU A 385 6.40 -12.32 -15.90
CA LEU A 385 6.37 -12.55 -14.46
C LEU A 385 7.72 -13.01 -13.91
N VAL A 386 8.34 -14.01 -14.54
CA VAL A 386 9.66 -14.53 -14.11
C VAL A 386 10.74 -13.46 -14.24
N ALA A 387 10.65 -12.60 -15.27
CA ALA A 387 11.59 -11.49 -15.46
C ALA A 387 11.33 -10.30 -14.54
N GLY A 388 10.17 -10.22 -13.87
CA GLY A 388 9.73 -9.04 -13.12
C GLY A 388 9.62 -7.81 -14.03
N ARG A 389 9.08 -7.97 -15.24
CA ARG A 389 8.97 -6.89 -16.25
C ARG A 389 7.55 -6.75 -16.75
N THR A 390 7.26 -5.64 -17.40
CA THR A 390 5.98 -5.47 -18.10
C THR A 390 5.86 -6.48 -19.27
N LEU A 391 4.62 -6.76 -19.67
CA LEU A 391 4.36 -7.65 -20.80
C LEU A 391 5.01 -7.12 -22.10
N LEU A 392 5.02 -5.79 -22.30
CA LEU A 392 5.57 -5.19 -23.52
C LEU A 392 7.10 -5.24 -23.57
N GLU A 393 7.79 -5.08 -22.45
CA GLU A 393 9.25 -5.26 -22.37
C GLU A 393 9.68 -6.70 -22.63
N SER A 394 8.76 -7.66 -22.45
CA SER A 394 9.00 -9.09 -22.65
C SER A 394 8.83 -9.50 -24.12
N GLY A 395 8.63 -8.55 -25.04
CA GLY A 395 8.54 -8.76 -26.48
C GLY A 395 7.11 -8.84 -27.01
N GLU A 396 6.96 -8.80 -28.33
CA GLU A 396 5.66 -8.89 -28.99
C GLU A 396 5.01 -10.27 -28.84
N SER A 397 3.69 -10.28 -28.69
CA SER A 397 2.89 -11.49 -28.59
C SER A 397 1.45 -11.24 -29.09
N PRO A 398 0.65 -12.29 -29.33
CA PRO A 398 -0.77 -12.13 -29.60
C PRO A 398 -1.49 -11.28 -28.54
N LEU A 399 -1.15 -11.45 -27.27
CA LEU A 399 -1.73 -10.69 -26.17
C LEU A 399 -1.31 -9.21 -26.22
N THR A 400 -0.04 -8.89 -26.48
CA THR A 400 0.40 -7.48 -26.58
C THR A 400 -0.29 -6.74 -27.72
N ARG A 401 -0.50 -7.40 -28.87
CA ARG A 401 -1.26 -6.83 -29.99
C ARG A 401 -2.73 -6.60 -29.63
N ALA A 402 -3.35 -7.54 -28.92
CA ALA A 402 -4.74 -7.37 -28.48
C ALA A 402 -4.88 -6.23 -27.45
N VAL A 403 -3.90 -6.07 -26.54
CA VAL A 403 -3.84 -4.93 -25.61
C VAL A 403 -3.68 -3.61 -26.36
N ALA A 404 -2.85 -3.56 -27.42
CA ALA A 404 -2.73 -2.37 -28.25
C ALA A 404 -4.08 -1.95 -28.88
N VAL A 405 -4.85 -2.92 -29.40
CA VAL A 405 -6.21 -2.66 -29.92
C VAL A 405 -7.18 -2.19 -28.82
N LEU A 406 -7.09 -2.75 -27.62
CA LEU A 406 -7.86 -2.27 -26.46
C LEU A 406 -7.51 -0.80 -26.16
N VAL A 407 -6.22 -0.44 -26.11
CA VAL A 407 -5.78 0.93 -25.82
C VAL A 407 -6.16 1.93 -26.92
N ASP A 408 -6.19 1.51 -28.19
CA ASP A 408 -6.73 2.34 -29.29
C ASP A 408 -8.17 2.78 -29.01
N SER A 409 -8.98 1.91 -28.40
CA SER A 409 -10.37 2.22 -28.10
C SER A 409 -10.55 3.18 -26.91
N LEU A 410 -9.58 3.23 -25.98
CA LEU A 410 -9.60 4.17 -24.85
C LEU A 410 -9.29 5.60 -25.30
N ASN A 411 -8.57 5.78 -26.39
CA ASN A 411 -8.20 7.08 -26.96
C ASN A 411 -8.48 7.05 -28.48
N PRO A 412 -9.76 7.14 -28.91
CA PRO A 412 -10.04 7.33 -30.32
C PRO A 412 -9.35 8.64 -30.76
N ARG A 413 -8.45 8.53 -31.74
CA ARG A 413 -7.66 9.64 -32.28
C ARG A 413 -8.50 10.82 -32.73
#